data_AF-A0A1V9ZVV6-F1
#
_entry.id   AF-A0A1V9ZVV6-F1
#
_cell.length_a   1.000
_cell.length_b   1.000
_cell.length_c   1.000
_cell.angle_alpha   90.00
_cell.angle_beta   90.00
_cell.angle_gamma   90.00
#
_symmetry.space_group_name_H-M   'P 1'
#
loop_
_entity.id
_entity.type
_entity.pdbx_description
1 polymer ?
#
loop_
_entity_poly.entity_id
_entity_poly.type
_entity_poly.pdbx_seq_one_letter_code
_entity_poly.pdbx_strand_id
1 'polypeptide(L)'
;MTSPLARIQDPFHIPDSLKHEFSAHELAEFVDQFKAFDTSGDGAIDVEELTNMMHCMNVKIDHEEIQQLILLVDENNSGQIEFNEFVRMMSNLRRGKSNKLSKFMQLSKQAFNIRREYRETLENPIQGCTIVPFPMDMRQWNVYLQGPDDSPYQSGCFIFHFAFGHEYPYEPPSVRLLTRIYHLNFIMLADGTASFECLDQLWT
;
A
#
# COMPACT_ATOMS: atom_id res chain seq x y z
N MET A 1 28.50 -35.09 -24.51
CA MET A 1 27.53 -34.32 -25.30
C MET A 1 26.67 -33.55 -24.31
N THR A 2 27.05 -32.30 -24.05
CA THR A 2 26.48 -31.44 -23.00
C THR A 2 25.19 -30.80 -23.50
N SER A 3 24.05 -31.25 -22.98
CA SER A 3 22.82 -30.46 -23.01
C SER A 3 22.99 -29.35 -21.95
N PRO A 4 22.96 -28.05 -22.32
CA PRO A 4 22.84 -27.02 -21.31
C PRO A 4 21.41 -27.09 -20.81
N LEU A 5 21.26 -27.53 -19.56
CA LEU A 5 20.09 -27.27 -18.73
C LEU A 5 19.60 -25.85 -19.05
N ALA A 6 18.36 -25.74 -19.55
CA ALA A 6 17.68 -24.46 -19.64
C ALA A 6 17.88 -23.78 -18.29
N ARG A 7 18.61 -22.66 -18.28
CA ARG A 7 18.75 -21.83 -17.07
C ARG A 7 17.32 -21.48 -16.71
N ILE A 8 16.82 -22.04 -15.62
CA ILE A 8 15.64 -21.52 -14.95
C ILE A 8 16.06 -20.12 -14.54
N GLN A 9 15.72 -19.12 -15.37
CA GLN A 9 15.82 -17.74 -14.96
C GLN A 9 14.89 -17.64 -13.76
N ASP A 10 15.45 -17.23 -12.62
CA ASP A 10 14.67 -16.96 -11.43
C ASP A 10 13.54 -16.01 -11.83
N PRO A 11 12.25 -16.41 -11.73
CA PRO A 11 11.14 -15.59 -12.15
C PRO A 11 11.08 -14.27 -11.36
N PHE A 12 11.70 -14.24 -10.17
CA PHE A 12 11.83 -13.05 -9.34
C PHE A 12 13.21 -12.37 -9.47
N HIS A 13 13.83 -12.46 -10.65
CA HIS A 13 15.14 -11.87 -10.90
C HIS A 13 15.11 -10.33 -10.82
N ILE A 14 15.92 -9.78 -9.92
CA ILE A 14 16.13 -8.34 -9.80
C ILE A 14 17.36 -7.94 -10.62
N PRO A 15 17.27 -6.96 -11.54
CA PRO A 15 18.42 -6.45 -12.28
C PRO A 15 19.52 -5.96 -11.33
N ASP A 16 20.78 -6.32 -11.60
CA ASP A 16 21.92 -5.93 -10.74
C ASP A 16 22.03 -4.41 -10.55
N SER A 17 21.61 -3.62 -11.55
CA SER A 17 21.56 -2.16 -11.48
C SER A 17 20.57 -1.63 -10.43
N LEU A 18 19.52 -2.38 -10.10
CA LEU A 18 18.45 -1.98 -9.19
C LEU A 18 18.55 -2.58 -7.79
N LYS A 19 19.40 -3.60 -7.59
CA LYS A 19 19.56 -4.28 -6.28
C LYS A 19 19.94 -3.34 -5.15
N HIS A 20 20.66 -2.26 -5.46
CA HIS A 20 21.09 -1.26 -4.48
C HIS A 20 20.12 -0.07 -4.36
N GLU A 21 19.12 0.03 -5.23
CA GLU A 21 18.13 1.11 -5.19
C GLU A 21 17.05 0.89 -4.12
N PHE A 22 16.82 -0.37 -3.75
CA PHE A 22 15.78 -0.78 -2.82
C PHE A 22 16.39 -1.56 -1.66
N SER A 23 15.82 -1.37 -0.47
CA SER A 23 16.11 -2.19 0.70
C SER A 23 15.61 -3.63 0.50
N ALA A 24 16.17 -4.57 1.27
CA ALA A 24 15.72 -5.96 1.24
C ALA A 24 14.23 -6.10 1.60
N HIS A 25 13.71 -5.21 2.46
CA HIS A 25 12.30 -5.18 2.84
C HIS A 25 11.42 -4.73 1.65
N GLU A 26 11.78 -3.63 0.97
CA GLU A 26 11.06 -3.17 -0.22
C GLU A 26 11.03 -4.22 -1.33
N LEU A 27 12.13 -4.92 -1.55
CA LEU A 27 12.20 -6.00 -2.53
C LEU A 27 11.27 -7.17 -2.17
N ALA A 28 11.20 -7.54 -0.89
CA ALA A 28 10.26 -8.56 -0.42
C ALA A 28 8.81 -8.12 -0.63
N GLU A 29 8.48 -6.86 -0.36
CA GLU A 29 7.14 -6.31 -0.63
C GLU A 29 6.79 -6.30 -2.12
N PHE A 30 7.76 -6.05 -3.00
CA PHE A 30 7.54 -6.15 -4.45
C PHE A 30 7.24 -7.58 -4.87
N VAL A 31 7.94 -8.56 -4.31
CA VAL A 31 7.64 -9.98 -4.57
C VAL A 31 6.23 -10.34 -4.11
N ASP A 32 5.83 -9.91 -2.90
CA ASP A 32 4.50 -10.21 -2.36
C ASP A 32 3.39 -9.54 -3.17
N GLN A 33 3.58 -8.29 -3.60
CA GLN A 33 2.66 -7.61 -4.49
C GLN A 33 2.57 -8.30 -5.84
N PHE A 34 3.72 -8.66 -6.44
CA PHE A 34 3.75 -9.34 -7.72
C PHE A 34 2.99 -10.67 -7.66
N LYS A 35 3.19 -11.47 -6.61
CA LYS A 35 2.44 -12.70 -6.37
C LYS A 35 0.94 -12.50 -6.13
N ALA A 36 0.54 -11.31 -5.65
CA ALA A 36 -0.87 -10.98 -5.52
C ALA A 36 -1.52 -10.63 -6.87
N PHE A 37 -0.72 -10.21 -7.85
CA PHE A 37 -1.15 -9.94 -9.23
C PHE A 37 -1.09 -11.19 -10.11
N ASP A 38 0.02 -11.93 -10.05
CA ASP A 38 0.25 -13.21 -10.76
C ASP A 38 -0.56 -14.33 -10.08
N THR A 39 -1.83 -14.42 -10.47
CA THR A 39 -2.76 -15.43 -9.96
C THR A 39 -2.51 -16.81 -10.56
N SER A 40 -1.93 -16.85 -11.76
CA SER A 40 -1.58 -18.08 -12.48
C SER A 40 -0.31 -18.75 -11.91
N GLY A 41 0.57 -17.95 -11.29
CA GLY A 41 1.86 -18.37 -10.75
C GLY A 41 2.92 -18.64 -11.82
N ASP A 42 2.77 -18.08 -13.01
CA ASP A 42 3.66 -18.32 -14.14
C ASP A 42 4.92 -17.40 -14.13
N GLY A 43 4.97 -16.45 -13.19
CA GLY A 43 6.08 -15.51 -13.01
C GLY A 43 5.97 -14.26 -13.88
N ALA A 44 4.85 -14.04 -14.53
CA ALA A 44 4.53 -12.85 -15.31
C ALA A 44 3.12 -12.35 -14.95
N ILE A 45 2.80 -11.10 -15.29
CA ILE A 45 1.44 -10.57 -15.14
C ILE A 45 0.88 -10.33 -16.54
N ASP A 46 -0.17 -11.06 -16.89
CA ASP A 46 -0.81 -10.92 -18.18
C ASP A 46 -1.95 -9.87 -18.21
N VAL A 47 -2.54 -9.71 -19.40
CA VAL A 47 -3.66 -8.77 -19.62
C VAL A 47 -4.87 -9.13 -18.75
N GLU A 48 -5.21 -10.41 -18.61
CA GLU A 48 -6.39 -10.85 -17.85
C GLU A 48 -6.19 -10.63 -16.35
N GLU A 49 -5.01 -10.97 -15.83
CA GLU A 49 -4.63 -10.77 -14.44
C GLU A 49 -4.64 -9.30 -14.05
N LEU A 50 -4.04 -8.44 -14.87
CA LEU A 50 -4.07 -6.99 -14.66
C LEU A 50 -5.50 -6.43 -14.77
N THR A 51 -6.32 -6.96 -15.68
CA THR A 51 -7.73 -6.56 -15.83
C THR A 51 -8.57 -6.93 -14.60
N ASN A 52 -8.43 -8.16 -14.12
CA ASN A 52 -9.11 -8.64 -12.92
C ASN A 52 -8.75 -7.77 -11.71
N MET A 53 -7.47 -7.42 -11.57
CA MET A 53 -7.01 -6.53 -10.51
C MET A 53 -7.63 -5.14 -10.59
N MET A 54 -7.64 -4.54 -11.78
CA MET A 54 -8.26 -3.23 -12.02
C MET A 54 -9.75 -3.21 -11.63
N HIS A 55 -10.46 -4.30 -11.94
CA HIS A 55 -11.86 -4.48 -11.56
C HIS A 55 -12.05 -4.69 -10.06
N CYS A 56 -11.17 -5.42 -9.37
CA CYS A 56 -11.22 -5.57 -7.90
C CYS A 56 -11.10 -4.22 -7.17
N MET A 57 -10.50 -3.22 -7.82
CA MET A 57 -10.39 -1.86 -7.31
C MET A 57 -11.50 -0.92 -7.78
N ASN A 58 -12.51 -1.44 -8.48
CA ASN A 58 -13.62 -0.66 -9.03
C ASN A 58 -13.16 0.42 -10.02
N VAL A 59 -11.97 0.24 -10.62
CA VAL A 59 -11.45 1.09 -11.71
C VAL A 59 -12.00 0.56 -13.03
N LYS A 60 -12.60 1.45 -13.80
CA LYS A 60 -13.09 1.14 -15.15
C LYS A 60 -11.96 1.40 -16.14
N ILE A 61 -11.49 0.34 -16.76
CA ILE A 61 -10.47 0.35 -17.80
C ILE A 61 -10.84 -0.72 -18.82
N ASP A 62 -10.58 -0.48 -20.10
CA ASP A 62 -10.84 -1.45 -21.15
C ASP A 62 -9.57 -2.26 -21.47
N HIS A 63 -9.77 -3.40 -22.15
CA HIS A 63 -8.68 -4.31 -22.49
C HIS A 63 -7.63 -3.67 -23.40
N GLU A 64 -8.04 -2.78 -24.31
CA GLU A 64 -7.10 -2.09 -25.21
C GLU A 64 -6.18 -1.16 -24.43
N GLU A 65 -6.71 -0.41 -23.46
CA GLU A 65 -5.90 0.42 -22.58
C GLU A 65 -4.97 -0.42 -21.71
N ILE A 66 -5.42 -1.57 -21.18
CA ILE A 66 -4.54 -2.50 -20.43
C ILE A 66 -3.38 -3.01 -21.29
N GLN A 67 -3.65 -3.42 -22.53
CA GLN A 67 -2.61 -3.84 -23.46
C GLN A 67 -1.60 -2.72 -23.71
N GLN A 68 -2.06 -1.48 -23.91
CA GLN A 68 -1.17 -0.33 -24.05
C GLN A 68 -0.33 -0.09 -22.79
N LEU A 69 -0.90 -0.28 -21.60
CA LEU A 69 -0.17 -0.14 -20.34
C LEU A 69 0.93 -1.18 -20.19
N ILE A 70 0.69 -2.44 -20.58
CA ILE A 70 1.69 -3.50 -20.57
C ILE A 70 2.82 -3.17 -21.55
N LEU A 71 2.47 -2.81 -22.79
CA LEU A 71 3.45 -2.45 -23.83
C LEU A 71 4.36 -1.27 -23.47
N LEU A 72 3.96 -0.41 -22.52
CA LEU A 72 4.80 0.69 -22.05
C LEU A 72 5.92 0.25 -21.09
N VAL A 73 5.80 -0.94 -20.51
CA VAL A 73 6.71 -1.47 -19.48
C VAL A 73 7.45 -2.71 -19.98
N ASP A 74 6.81 -3.47 -20.86
CA ASP A 74 7.33 -4.64 -21.56
C ASP A 74 8.51 -4.25 -22.47
N GLU A 75 9.73 -4.46 -21.97
CA GLU A 75 10.98 -4.16 -22.68
C GLU A 75 11.37 -5.30 -23.62
N ASN A 76 11.02 -6.53 -23.27
CA ASN A 76 11.42 -7.72 -24.01
C ASN A 76 10.37 -8.17 -25.07
N ASN A 77 9.22 -7.49 -25.13
CA ASN A 77 8.06 -7.78 -25.97
C ASN A 77 7.44 -9.17 -25.72
N SER A 78 7.38 -9.59 -24.46
CA SER A 78 6.71 -10.83 -24.06
C SER A 78 5.19 -10.73 -24.15
N GLY A 79 4.64 -9.51 -24.14
CA GLY A 79 3.21 -9.24 -24.02
C GLY A 79 2.67 -9.38 -22.59
N GLN A 80 3.56 -9.55 -21.61
CA GLN A 80 3.27 -9.67 -20.19
C GLN A 80 4.25 -8.78 -19.40
N ILE A 81 4.01 -8.59 -18.10
CA ILE A 81 4.95 -7.86 -17.24
C ILE A 81 5.72 -8.87 -16.39
N GLU A 82 7.01 -9.04 -16.64
CA GLU A 82 7.83 -9.87 -15.76
C GLU A 82 8.34 -9.10 -14.53
N PHE A 83 8.80 -9.83 -13.52
CA PHE A 83 9.22 -9.23 -12.25
C PHE A 83 10.33 -8.17 -12.41
N ASN A 84 11.31 -8.39 -13.28
CA ASN A 84 12.37 -7.41 -13.55
C ASN A 84 11.83 -6.10 -14.14
N GLU A 85 10.79 -6.18 -14.98
CA GLU A 85 10.13 -5.04 -15.61
C GLU A 85 9.26 -4.31 -14.60
N PHE A 86 8.56 -5.05 -13.74
CA PHE A 86 7.84 -4.52 -12.59
C PHE A 86 8.77 -3.70 -11.67
N VAL A 87 9.92 -4.24 -11.29
CA VAL A 87 10.89 -3.53 -10.42
C VAL A 87 11.46 -2.28 -11.11
N ARG A 88 11.72 -2.33 -12.42
CA ARG A 88 12.13 -1.14 -13.21
C ARG A 88 11.05 -0.07 -13.23
N MET A 89 9.80 -0.47 -13.43
CA MET A 89 8.66 0.43 -13.39
C MET A 89 8.56 1.14 -12.02
N MET A 90 8.74 0.41 -10.92
CA MET A 90 8.75 0.98 -9.56
C MET A 90 9.95 1.94 -9.34
N SER A 91 11.13 1.61 -9.87
CA SER A 91 12.30 2.51 -9.85
C SER A 91 12.04 3.80 -10.62
N ASN A 92 11.43 3.70 -11.80
CA ASN A 92 11.06 4.86 -12.61
C ASN A 92 10.04 5.76 -11.90
N LEU A 93 9.04 5.17 -11.24
CA LEU A 93 8.07 5.90 -10.42
C LEU A 93 8.77 6.72 -9.32
N ARG A 94 9.68 6.10 -8.56
CA ARG A 94 10.44 6.77 -7.50
C ARG A 94 11.32 7.92 -8.01
N ARG A 95 11.80 7.80 -9.24
CA ARG A 95 12.57 8.85 -9.96
C ARG A 95 11.69 9.94 -10.59
N GLY A 96 10.38 9.91 -10.36
CA GLY A 96 9.40 10.86 -10.92
C GLY A 96 9.01 10.57 -12.37
N LYS A 97 9.50 9.47 -12.98
CA LYS A 97 9.13 9.02 -14.34
C LYS A 97 7.94 8.08 -14.28
N SER A 98 6.83 8.58 -13.75
CA SER A 98 5.60 7.81 -13.58
C SER A 98 4.78 7.74 -14.88
N ASN A 99 4.31 6.56 -15.25
CA ASN A 99 3.26 6.34 -16.25
C ASN A 99 1.93 5.98 -15.56
N LYS A 100 0.82 5.89 -16.32
CA LYS A 100 -0.50 5.56 -15.78
C LYS A 100 -0.52 4.21 -15.03
N LEU A 101 0.20 3.22 -15.53
CA LEU A 101 0.33 1.90 -14.91
C LEU A 101 1.06 1.96 -13.56
N SER A 102 2.22 2.59 -13.49
CA SER A 102 3.01 2.74 -12.26
C SER A 102 2.25 3.52 -11.17
N LYS A 103 1.52 4.57 -11.55
CA LYS A 103 0.64 5.31 -10.61
C LYS A 103 -0.50 4.42 -10.14
N PHE A 104 -1.11 3.67 -11.05
CA PHE A 104 -2.15 2.71 -10.68
C PHE A 104 -1.60 1.66 -9.71
N MET A 105 -0.43 1.08 -10.00
CA MET A 105 0.22 0.09 -9.14
C MET A 105 0.51 0.65 -7.75
N GLN A 106 1.02 1.89 -7.65
CA GLN A 106 1.19 2.59 -6.36
C GLN A 106 -0.14 2.74 -5.60
N LEU A 107 -1.18 3.23 -6.27
CA LEU A 107 -2.52 3.37 -5.66
C LEU A 107 -3.13 2.02 -5.28
N SER A 108 -2.85 0.97 -6.06
CA SER A 108 -3.30 -0.40 -5.80
C SER A 108 -2.66 -0.97 -4.56
N LYS A 109 -1.35 -0.80 -4.40
CA LYS A 109 -0.62 -1.17 -3.19
C LYS A 109 -1.22 -0.46 -1.97
N GLN A 110 -1.40 0.85 -2.07
CA GLN A 110 -1.95 1.66 -0.98
C GLN A 110 -3.35 1.16 -0.57
N ALA A 111 -4.26 1.01 -1.53
CA ALA A 111 -5.62 0.57 -1.25
C ALA A 111 -5.69 -0.87 -0.74
N PHE A 112 -4.83 -1.75 -1.24
CA PHE A 112 -4.71 -3.13 -0.78
C PHE A 112 -4.23 -3.19 0.66
N ASN A 113 -3.17 -2.46 1.01
CA ASN A 113 -2.64 -2.41 2.36
C ASN A 113 -3.68 -1.90 3.36
N ILE A 114 -4.34 -0.77 3.07
CA ILE A 114 -5.40 -0.22 3.92
C ILE A 114 -6.56 -1.21 4.09
N ARG A 115 -6.99 -1.89 3.02
CA ARG A 115 -8.07 -2.89 3.10
C ARG A 115 -7.65 -4.13 3.88
N ARG A 116 -6.40 -4.58 3.73
CA ARG A 116 -5.84 -5.72 4.46
C ARG A 116 -5.79 -5.39 5.95
N GLU A 117 -5.24 -4.24 6.33
CA GLU A 117 -5.19 -3.79 7.72
C GLU A 117 -6.58 -3.67 8.33
N TYR A 118 -7.55 -3.11 7.59
CA TYR A 118 -8.92 -3.07 8.09
C TYR A 118 -9.47 -4.48 8.36
N ARG A 119 -9.23 -5.44 7.46
CA ARG A 119 -9.64 -6.84 7.67
C ARG A 119 -8.96 -7.45 8.90
N GLU A 120 -7.67 -7.21 9.08
CA GLU A 120 -6.92 -7.67 10.25
C GLU A 120 -7.50 -7.12 11.55
N THR A 121 -8.00 -5.87 11.56
CA THR A 121 -8.67 -5.29 12.74
C THR A 121 -10.03 -5.92 13.04
N LEU A 122 -10.71 -6.47 12.03
CA LEU A 122 -11.95 -7.25 12.22
C LEU A 122 -11.65 -8.65 12.77
N GLU A 123 -10.56 -9.26 12.30
CA GLU A 123 -10.11 -10.59 12.74
C GLU A 123 -9.50 -10.55 14.15
N ASN A 124 -8.76 -9.49 14.47
CA ASN A 124 -8.10 -9.26 15.76
C ASN A 124 -8.48 -7.88 16.34
N PRO A 125 -9.69 -7.74 16.92
CA PRO A 125 -10.14 -6.47 17.47
C PRO A 125 -9.24 -5.96 18.60
N ILE A 126 -8.84 -4.69 18.51
CA ILE A 126 -8.03 -4.03 19.53
C ILE A 126 -8.93 -3.66 20.71
N GLN A 127 -8.63 -4.17 21.91
CA GLN A 127 -9.43 -3.92 23.11
C GLN A 127 -9.51 -2.41 23.40
N GLY A 128 -10.73 -1.91 23.65
CA GLY A 128 -10.98 -0.50 23.91
C GLY A 128 -10.98 0.39 22.66
N CYS A 129 -10.73 -0.15 21.47
CA CYS A 129 -10.77 0.57 20.21
C CYS A 129 -11.93 0.10 19.32
N THR A 130 -12.61 1.05 18.68
CA THR A 130 -13.54 0.76 17.58
C THR A 130 -13.06 1.49 16.34
N ILE A 131 -12.78 0.77 15.25
CA ILE A 131 -12.27 1.31 13.99
C ILE A 131 -13.42 1.37 12.97
N VAL A 132 -13.64 2.56 12.41
CA VAL A 132 -14.75 2.84 11.47
C VAL A 132 -14.22 3.56 10.23
N PRO A 133 -14.04 2.85 9.10
CA PRO A 133 -13.68 3.49 7.83
C PRO A 133 -14.87 4.22 7.21
N PHE A 134 -14.59 5.29 6.45
CA PHE A 134 -15.63 6.05 5.77
C PHE A 134 -16.08 5.28 4.52
N PRO A 135 -17.39 5.03 4.32
CA PRO A 135 -17.87 4.19 3.21
C PRO A 135 -17.49 4.71 1.81
N MET A 136 -17.35 6.02 1.66
CA MET A 136 -17.01 6.67 0.39
C MET A 136 -15.51 6.90 0.20
N ASP A 137 -14.71 6.81 1.27
CA ASP A 137 -13.26 6.94 1.22
C ASP A 137 -12.62 6.07 2.30
N MET A 138 -12.24 4.85 1.91
CA MET A 138 -11.56 3.90 2.79
C MET A 138 -10.20 4.41 3.30
N ARG A 139 -9.69 5.56 2.84
CA ARG A 139 -8.47 6.20 3.37
C ARG A 139 -8.75 7.14 4.53
N GLN A 140 -10.00 7.22 5.00
CA GLN A 140 -10.41 8.08 6.10
C GLN A 140 -11.08 7.22 7.16
N TRP A 141 -10.46 7.09 8.33
CA TRP A 141 -10.99 6.26 9.42
C TRP A 141 -11.23 7.11 10.66
N ASN A 142 -12.30 6.81 11.38
CA ASN A 142 -12.44 7.23 12.76
C ASN A 142 -12.13 6.04 13.67
N VAL A 143 -11.27 6.28 14.65
CA VAL A 143 -10.92 5.33 15.70
C VAL A 143 -11.44 5.89 17.01
N TYR A 144 -12.36 5.16 17.64
CA TYR A 144 -12.92 5.49 18.95
C TYR A 144 -12.14 4.73 20.00
N LEU A 145 -11.43 5.44 20.87
CA LEU A 145 -10.66 4.89 21.97
C LEU A 145 -11.39 5.13 23.28
N GLN A 146 -11.72 4.05 24.00
CA GLN A 146 -12.21 4.13 25.36
C GLN A 146 -11.07 4.53 26.29
N GLY A 147 -11.34 5.49 27.17
CA GLY A 147 -10.39 5.91 28.18
C GLY A 147 -10.06 4.76 29.13
N PRO A 148 -8.78 4.51 29.43
CA PRO A 148 -8.37 3.42 30.30
C PRO A 148 -9.03 3.49 31.67
N ASP A 149 -9.39 2.33 32.22
CA ASP A 149 -9.77 2.22 33.62
C ASP A 149 -8.63 2.70 34.53
N ASP A 150 -8.99 3.21 35.71
CA ASP A 150 -8.05 3.75 36.71
C ASP A 150 -7.21 4.95 36.21
N SER A 151 -7.65 5.62 35.14
CA SER A 151 -7.04 6.85 34.63
C SER A 151 -7.97 8.05 34.76
N PRO A 152 -7.47 9.30 34.71
CA PRO A 152 -8.31 10.50 34.62
C PRO A 152 -9.23 10.53 33.39
N TYR A 153 -9.00 9.64 32.43
CA TYR A 153 -9.75 9.51 31.20
C TYR A 153 -10.81 8.41 31.26
N GLN A 154 -10.90 7.66 32.37
CA GLN A 154 -11.84 6.56 32.55
C GLN A 154 -13.27 6.98 32.18
N SER A 155 -13.99 6.10 31.48
CA SER A 155 -15.32 6.36 30.91
C SER A 155 -15.40 7.45 29.83
N GLY A 156 -14.28 8.07 29.47
CA GLY A 156 -14.16 8.94 28.30
C GLY A 156 -14.11 8.14 26.99
N CYS A 157 -14.50 8.77 25.88
CA CYS A 157 -14.33 8.24 24.54
C CYS A 157 -13.62 9.28 23.68
N PHE A 158 -12.47 8.92 23.13
CA PHE A 158 -11.60 9.79 22.36
C PHE A 158 -11.65 9.40 20.89
N ILE A 159 -11.85 10.38 20.02
CA ILE A 159 -12.04 10.13 18.60
C ILE A 159 -10.79 10.59 17.87
N PHE A 160 -10.05 9.64 17.31
CA PHE A 160 -8.94 9.89 16.41
C PHE A 160 -9.40 9.74 14.98
N HIS A 161 -9.03 10.69 14.15
CA HIS A 161 -9.24 10.65 12.72
C HIS A 161 -7.92 10.34 12.02
N PHE A 162 -7.89 9.22 11.31
CA PHE A 162 -6.75 8.75 10.53
C PHE A 162 -7.02 9.03 9.05
N ALA A 163 -6.09 9.73 8.42
CA ALA A 163 -6.12 10.01 6.99
C ALA A 163 -4.85 9.45 6.34
N PHE A 164 -5.01 8.40 5.54
CA PHE A 164 -3.92 7.70 4.86
C PHE A 164 -3.53 8.46 3.58
N GLY A 165 -2.31 9.03 3.59
CA GLY A 165 -1.74 9.78 2.47
C GLY A 165 -1.30 8.88 1.31
N HIS A 166 -1.08 9.44 0.12
CA HIS A 166 -0.80 8.70 -1.11
C HIS A 166 0.45 7.81 -1.06
N GLU A 167 1.42 8.15 -0.21
CA GLU A 167 2.65 7.38 -0.02
C GLU A 167 2.53 6.32 1.09
N TYR A 168 1.36 6.14 1.70
CA TYR A 168 1.12 5.08 2.68
C TYR A 168 1.36 3.69 2.06
N PRO A 169 2.10 2.76 2.72
CA PRO A 169 2.56 2.81 4.11
C PRO A 169 3.98 3.37 4.30
N TYR A 170 4.62 3.95 3.28
CA TYR A 170 5.96 4.51 3.41
C TYR A 170 5.98 5.83 4.20
N GLU A 171 4.91 6.61 4.07
CA GLU A 171 4.62 7.72 4.97
C GLU A 171 3.52 7.31 5.96
N PRO A 172 3.62 7.73 7.23
CA PRO A 172 2.58 7.46 8.22
C PRO A 172 1.25 8.14 7.85
N PRO A 173 0.12 7.61 8.33
CA PRO A 173 -1.14 8.31 8.19
C PRO A 173 -1.12 9.58 9.04
N SER A 174 -1.77 10.63 8.55
CA SER A 174 -2.00 11.82 9.37
C SER A 174 -3.07 11.51 10.43
N VAL A 175 -2.76 11.79 11.69
CA VAL A 175 -3.65 11.51 12.82
C VAL A 175 -4.04 12.81 13.51
N ARG A 176 -5.36 12.99 13.67
CA ARG A 176 -5.94 14.13 14.38
C ARG A 176 -6.84 13.65 15.50
N LEU A 177 -6.65 14.18 16.69
CA LEU A 177 -7.59 13.99 17.79
C LEU A 177 -8.74 15.00 17.66
N LEU A 178 -9.96 14.51 17.48
CA LEU A 178 -11.17 15.33 17.32
C LEU A 178 -11.82 15.69 18.66
N THR A 179 -11.57 14.91 19.70
CA THR A 179 -12.08 15.17 21.06
C THR A 179 -11.10 16.01 21.85
N ARG A 180 -11.59 17.06 22.52
CA ARG A 180 -10.74 17.86 23.42
C ARG A 180 -10.26 16.99 24.58
N ILE A 181 -8.95 16.90 24.76
CA ILE A 181 -8.31 16.22 25.89
C ILE A 181 -7.33 17.16 26.57
N TYR A 182 -7.21 17.05 27.89
CA TYR A 182 -6.11 17.65 28.64
C TYR A 182 -5.03 16.61 28.85
N HIS A 183 -3.99 16.63 28.02
CA HIS A 183 -2.87 15.69 28.13
C HIS A 183 -1.58 16.38 27.69
N LEU A 184 -0.48 16.17 28.42
CA LEU A 184 0.80 16.88 28.25
C LEU A 184 1.38 16.78 26.82
N ASN A 185 1.20 15.62 26.18
CA ASN A 185 1.71 15.36 24.83
C ASN A 185 0.73 15.76 23.70
N PHE A 186 -0.43 16.36 24.00
CA PHE A 186 -1.38 16.81 22.98
C PHE A 186 -1.49 18.33 23.02
N ILE A 187 -0.96 18.98 21.98
CA ILE A 187 -1.11 20.42 21.79
C ILE A 187 -2.40 20.67 21.01
N MET A 188 -3.36 21.32 21.67
CA MET A 188 -4.62 21.72 21.06
C MET A 188 -4.41 22.87 20.07
N LEU A 189 -4.83 22.69 18.83
CA LEU A 189 -4.87 23.69 17.78
C LEU A 189 -6.06 24.65 17.98
N ALA A 190 -6.02 25.79 17.31
CA ALA A 190 -7.05 26.83 17.41
C ALA A 190 -8.45 26.36 16.94
N ASP A 191 -8.51 25.34 16.07
CA ASP A 191 -9.76 24.72 15.62
C ASP A 191 -10.34 23.70 16.64
N GLY A 192 -9.64 23.46 17.76
CA GLY A 192 -10.06 22.53 18.79
C GLY A 192 -9.70 21.07 18.52
N THR A 193 -8.85 20.78 17.54
CA THR A 193 -8.24 19.47 17.31
C THR A 193 -6.82 19.42 17.89
N ALA A 194 -6.22 18.24 18.02
CA ALA A 194 -4.79 18.11 18.28
C ALA A 194 -4.12 17.26 17.20
N SER A 195 -2.96 17.70 16.70
CA SER A 195 -2.12 16.93 15.77
C SER A 195 -1.15 16.04 16.55
N PHE A 196 -0.85 14.86 16.01
CA PHE A 196 0.10 13.92 16.61
C PHE A 196 1.39 13.87 15.79
N GLU A 197 2.31 14.81 16.06
CA GLU A 197 3.56 14.98 15.29
C GLU A 197 4.64 13.91 15.58
N CYS A 198 4.45 13.06 16.59
CA CYS A 198 5.45 12.04 16.96
C CYS A 198 5.38 10.76 16.10
N LEU A 199 4.34 10.61 15.26
CA LEU A 199 4.19 9.42 14.40
C LEU A 199 5.37 9.26 13.43
N ASP A 200 5.86 10.35 12.84
CA ASP A 200 7.00 10.33 11.92
C ASP A 200 8.27 9.73 12.54
N GLN A 201 8.43 9.84 13.87
CA GLN A 201 9.59 9.30 14.60
C GLN A 201 9.44 7.83 15.01
N LEU A 202 8.21 7.33 15.07
CA LEU A 202 7.86 5.97 15.49
C LEU A 202 7.54 5.04 14.31
N TRP A 203 7.36 5.60 13.11
CA TRP A 203 7.03 4.87 11.89
C TRP A 203 8.23 4.10 11.33
N THR A 204 8.02 2.85 10.94
CA THR A 204 9.06 1.93 10.44
C THR A 204 8.58 1.12 9.25
#